data_AF-D7GXE7-F1
#
_entry.id   AF-D7GXE7-F1
#
_cell.length_a   1.000
_cell.length_b   1.000
_cell.length_c   1.000
_cell.angle_alpha   90.00
_cell.angle_beta   90.00
_cell.angle_gamma   90.00
#
_symmetry.space_group_name_H-M   'P 1'
#
loop_
_entity.id
_entity.type
_entity.pdbx_description
1 polymer ?
#
loop_
_entity_poly.entity_id
_entity_poly.type
_entity_poly.pdbx_seq_one_letter_code
_entity_poly.pdbx_strand_id
1 'polypeptide(L)'
;MLKKAIFIVLLISIALPVTVMAATVSLPKTGQTASYSTGDDGALQRGVAWPGTRFSATTNTVTDNLTGLVWTKDANLPAATKTWQQALDYVTSMNAGAGTYGYTDWRLPNRKELFSLVDRAAYNPSLPSGHPFTNVQSSHYWSSTSYAVSTSGAWFVFMVDGNVSALDKSNSHYVWPVRSGQVDNLVNLAISKAGTGSGTVTSSPAGINCGSTCSTAFATGTSVTLTATADSGSTFTGWSVDCTGTSSTCPVTMSAAKNVTATFATPTPTPTPTPTPTPTPTPTPTPTATPTPTPAPTSVVVTDDKGQPVTISVATTATISSISATTTPDTNGLNLSIGNSGKLPLGTITFTLTNVQPNVDTQITFYLPQTVNVNRVFKYGPTPTNATSSWYNFTCNSSVSNKPCGEVNVVQGQKVVILHLTDGALGDNDLTVNGTITDPVAFVQDVTAVPTFNEYGAIILMAFSCLVLMRKLRARA
;
A
#
# COMPACT_ATOMS: atom_id res chain seq x y z
N MET A 1 -35.64 34.76 42.42
CA MET A 1 -36.58 33.82 41.77
C MET A 1 -35.99 33.36 40.44
N LEU A 2 -35.85 32.04 40.30
CA LEU A 2 -35.90 31.23 39.07
C LEU A 2 -34.93 31.48 37.88
N LYS A 3 -33.91 30.60 37.83
CA LYS A 3 -33.41 29.78 36.70
C LYS A 3 -33.31 30.40 35.30
N LYS A 4 -32.08 30.37 34.73
CA LYS A 4 -31.78 29.68 33.46
C LYS A 4 -30.27 29.50 33.30
N ALA A 5 -29.80 28.28 33.56
CA ALA A 5 -28.48 27.82 33.18
C ALA A 5 -28.44 27.67 31.65
N ILE A 6 -27.50 28.36 31.00
CA ILE A 6 -27.19 28.15 29.58
C ILE A 6 -26.06 27.13 29.53
N PHE A 7 -26.42 25.90 29.15
CA PHE A 7 -25.50 24.84 28.77
C PHE A 7 -24.79 25.26 27.47
N ILE A 8 -23.50 25.54 27.53
CA ILE A 8 -22.66 25.63 26.32
C ILE A 8 -22.24 24.20 25.99
N VAL A 9 -22.93 23.58 25.02
CA VAL A 9 -22.47 22.34 24.38
C VAL A 9 -21.35 22.74 23.43
N LEU A 10 -20.11 22.49 23.84
CA LEU A 10 -18.95 22.58 22.95
C LEU A 10 -18.95 21.32 22.06
N LEU A 11 -19.52 21.41 20.87
CA LEU A 11 -19.32 20.43 19.81
C LEU A 11 -17.85 20.50 19.37
N ILE A 12 -17.02 19.63 19.93
CA ILE A 12 -15.68 19.36 19.43
C ILE A 12 -15.87 18.59 18.12
N SER A 13 -15.86 19.32 17.01
CA SER A 13 -15.68 18.73 15.68
C SER A 13 -14.30 18.07 15.64
N ILE A 14 -14.25 16.75 15.79
CA ILE A 14 -13.05 15.95 15.56
C ILE A 14 -12.75 16.06 14.06
N ALA A 15 -11.88 17.00 13.69
CA ALA A 15 -11.25 17.03 12.38
C ALA A 15 -10.25 15.86 12.35
N LEU A 16 -10.70 14.69 11.91
CA LEU A 16 -9.81 13.63 11.49
C LEU A 16 -8.97 14.18 10.32
N PRO A 17 -7.63 14.08 10.36
CA PRO A 17 -6.82 14.45 9.22
C PRO A 17 -7.15 13.48 8.07
N VAL A 18 -7.86 13.97 7.05
CA VAL A 18 -8.00 13.26 5.79
C VAL A 18 -6.63 13.30 5.13
N THR A 19 -5.90 12.19 5.22
CA THR A 19 -4.64 12.00 4.51
C THR A 19 -4.95 11.92 3.01
N VAL A 20 -4.79 13.03 2.30
CA VAL A 20 -4.90 13.04 0.84
C VAL A 20 -3.63 12.39 0.28
N MET A 21 -3.72 11.12 -0.14
CA MET A 21 -2.64 10.48 -0.88
C MET A 21 -2.55 11.11 -2.27
N ALA A 22 -1.43 11.77 -2.57
CA ALA A 22 -1.08 12.12 -3.94
C ALA A 22 -0.56 10.86 -4.63
N ALA A 23 -1.32 10.33 -5.58
CA ALA A 23 -0.90 9.19 -6.40
C ALA A 23 0.34 9.57 -7.22
N THR A 24 1.32 8.67 -7.30
CA THR A 24 2.44 8.79 -8.23
C THR A 24 1.91 8.57 -9.65
N VAL A 25 1.82 9.62 -10.46
CA VAL A 25 1.38 9.52 -11.85
C VAL A 25 2.56 9.11 -12.74
N SER A 26 2.55 7.86 -13.22
CA SER A 26 3.36 7.44 -14.36
C SER A 26 2.92 8.24 -15.60
N LEU A 27 3.82 9.04 -16.17
CA LEU A 27 3.47 9.83 -17.35
C LEU A 27 3.32 8.89 -18.58
N PRO A 28 2.18 8.94 -19.29
CA PRO A 28 2.01 8.19 -20.53
C PRO A 28 3.05 8.58 -21.56
N LYS A 29 3.37 7.65 -22.48
CA LYS A 29 3.79 8.07 -23.82
C LYS A 29 2.72 8.97 -24.41
N THR A 30 3.06 10.09 -25.03
CA THR A 30 2.06 11.09 -25.49
C THR A 30 1.25 10.68 -26.72
N GLY A 31 1.51 9.49 -27.27
CA GLY A 31 0.90 9.00 -28.50
C GLY A 31 1.57 9.51 -29.78
N GLN A 32 2.47 10.49 -29.68
CA GLN A 32 3.20 10.99 -30.85
C GLN A 32 4.15 9.91 -31.39
N THR A 33 3.92 9.47 -32.62
CA THR A 33 4.78 8.51 -33.35
C THR A 33 5.60 9.17 -34.46
N ALA A 34 5.10 10.29 -35.01
CA ALA A 34 5.81 11.08 -36.00
C ALA A 34 6.85 11.98 -35.30
N SER A 35 8.11 11.85 -35.71
CA SER A 35 9.21 12.74 -35.30
C SER A 35 9.44 13.83 -36.35
N TYR A 36 9.57 15.06 -35.88
CA TYR A 36 9.87 16.26 -36.67
C TYR A 36 11.26 16.83 -36.33
N SER A 37 11.89 16.38 -35.25
CA SER A 37 13.26 16.74 -34.88
C SER A 37 13.90 15.67 -33.98
N THR A 38 15.22 15.50 -34.08
CA THR A 38 15.97 14.61 -33.18
C THR A 38 15.78 15.02 -31.72
N GLY A 39 15.32 14.07 -30.89
CA GLY A 39 15.10 14.29 -29.47
C GLY A 39 13.71 14.82 -29.12
N ASP A 40 12.81 14.97 -30.09
CA ASP A 40 11.40 15.20 -29.82
C ASP A 40 10.69 13.94 -29.28
N ASP A 41 9.43 14.09 -28.91
CA ASP A 41 8.69 13.02 -28.25
C ASP A 41 8.34 11.87 -29.21
N GLY A 42 8.16 12.17 -30.50
CA GLY A 42 8.07 11.16 -31.56
C GLY A 42 9.35 10.33 -31.75
N ALA A 43 10.53 10.94 -31.58
CA ALA A 43 11.83 10.27 -31.64
C ALA A 43 12.15 9.46 -30.38
N LEU A 44 11.86 10.02 -29.20
CA LEU A 44 12.27 9.44 -27.92
C LEU A 44 11.26 8.42 -27.38
N GLN A 45 9.98 8.59 -27.69
CA GLN A 45 8.86 7.75 -27.24
C GLN A 45 8.94 7.38 -25.75
N ARG A 46 9.37 8.33 -24.90
CA ARG A 46 9.56 8.13 -23.47
C ARG A 46 8.21 8.13 -22.75
N GLY A 47 8.12 7.36 -21.67
CA GLY A 47 6.90 7.20 -20.88
C GLY A 47 6.35 5.77 -20.91
N VAL A 48 5.30 5.55 -20.14
CA VAL A 48 4.67 4.22 -20.04
C VAL A 48 3.76 4.00 -21.26
N ALA A 49 3.93 2.87 -21.92
CA ALA A 49 3.06 2.46 -23.02
C ALA A 49 1.62 2.30 -22.51
N TRP A 50 0.65 2.63 -23.34
CA TRP A 50 -0.74 2.57 -22.91
C TRP A 50 -1.16 1.10 -22.76
N PRO A 51 -1.89 0.76 -21.68
CA PRO A 51 -2.42 -0.59 -21.55
C PRO A 51 -3.45 -0.86 -22.65
N GLY A 52 -3.61 -2.12 -23.04
CA GLY A 52 -4.52 -2.51 -24.13
C GLY A 52 -5.97 -2.04 -23.93
N THR A 53 -6.42 -1.91 -22.68
CA THR A 53 -7.64 -1.16 -22.34
C THR A 53 -7.26 0.02 -21.46
N ARG A 54 -7.16 1.22 -22.05
CA ARG A 54 -6.81 2.43 -21.31
C ARG A 54 -7.92 2.88 -20.34
N PHE A 55 -9.17 2.87 -20.81
CA PHE A 55 -10.28 3.40 -20.03
C PHE A 55 -11.32 2.32 -19.75
N SER A 56 -11.74 2.22 -18.49
CA SER A 56 -12.86 1.40 -18.03
C SER A 56 -13.99 2.33 -17.60
N ALA A 57 -15.15 2.27 -18.27
CA ALA A 57 -16.26 3.19 -17.99
C ALA A 57 -17.41 2.52 -17.26
N THR A 58 -18.00 3.25 -16.31
CA THR A 58 -19.32 2.94 -15.73
C THR A 58 -20.39 3.85 -16.36
N THR A 59 -21.57 3.93 -15.73
CA THR A 59 -22.61 4.89 -16.09
C THR A 59 -22.12 6.33 -15.99
N ASN A 60 -21.41 6.69 -14.92
CA ASN A 60 -21.12 8.09 -14.56
C ASN A 60 -19.62 8.42 -14.50
N THR A 61 -18.75 7.42 -14.47
CA THR A 61 -17.31 7.60 -14.26
C THR A 61 -16.48 6.83 -15.28
N VAL A 62 -15.23 7.24 -15.45
CA VAL A 62 -14.24 6.57 -16.29
C VAL A 62 -12.95 6.41 -15.47
N THR A 63 -12.53 5.17 -15.29
CA THR A 63 -11.23 4.83 -14.69
C THR A 63 -10.17 4.82 -15.79
N ASP A 64 -9.11 5.59 -15.62
CA ASP A 64 -7.89 5.52 -16.43
C ASP A 64 -6.96 4.45 -15.85
N ASN A 65 -6.92 3.27 -16.47
CA ASN A 65 -6.14 2.12 -16.01
C ASN A 65 -4.62 2.37 -16.05
N LEU A 66 -4.17 3.43 -16.74
CA LEU A 66 -2.76 3.82 -16.74
C LEU A 66 -2.38 4.58 -15.46
N THR A 67 -3.23 5.53 -15.05
CA THR A 67 -2.93 6.44 -13.93
C THR A 67 -3.61 6.03 -12.63
N GLY A 68 -4.55 5.08 -12.72
CA GLY A 68 -5.50 4.71 -11.69
C GLY A 68 -6.66 5.69 -11.56
N LEU A 69 -6.51 6.96 -11.97
CA LEU A 69 -7.45 8.05 -11.69
C LEU A 69 -8.86 7.77 -12.21
N VAL A 70 -9.86 8.24 -11.46
CA VAL A 70 -11.26 8.17 -11.87
C VAL A 70 -11.76 9.56 -12.22
N TRP A 71 -12.28 9.69 -13.42
CA TRP A 71 -12.78 10.92 -14.00
C TRP A 71 -14.30 10.87 -14.08
N THR A 72 -14.94 12.02 -14.02
CA THR A 72 -16.34 12.14 -14.46
C THR A 72 -16.43 11.76 -15.94
N LYS A 73 -17.45 10.96 -16.30
CA LYS A 73 -17.69 10.57 -17.69
C LYS A 73 -18.19 11.74 -18.53
N ASP A 74 -18.96 12.64 -17.93
CA ASP A 74 -19.31 13.94 -18.51
C ASP A 74 -18.17 14.92 -18.24
N ALA A 75 -17.43 15.27 -19.29
CA ALA A 75 -16.30 16.19 -19.25
C ALA A 75 -16.73 17.66 -19.13
N ASN A 76 -18.02 17.98 -19.16
CA ASN A 76 -18.57 19.31 -18.93
C ASN A 76 -19.77 19.22 -17.98
N LEU A 77 -19.60 18.48 -16.89
CA LEU A 77 -20.63 18.28 -15.88
C LEU A 77 -21.29 19.58 -15.35
N PRO A 78 -20.57 20.72 -15.17
CA PRO A 78 -21.23 21.96 -14.76
C PRO A 78 -22.10 22.62 -15.84
N ALA A 79 -22.08 22.11 -17.07
CA ALA A 79 -22.73 22.65 -18.26
C ALA A 79 -22.42 24.14 -18.56
N ALA A 80 -21.34 24.67 -17.98
CA ALA A 80 -20.90 26.05 -18.09
C ALA A 80 -19.43 26.20 -17.70
N THR A 81 -18.77 27.22 -18.27
CA THR A 81 -17.41 27.60 -17.86
C THR A 81 -17.41 28.30 -16.51
N LYS A 82 -16.26 28.28 -15.83
CA LYS A 82 -16.07 28.85 -14.49
C LYS A 82 -14.74 29.58 -14.37
N THR A 83 -14.69 30.64 -13.57
CA THR A 83 -13.41 31.18 -13.11
C THR A 83 -12.66 30.14 -12.29
N TRP A 84 -11.36 30.32 -12.10
CA TRP A 84 -10.55 29.31 -11.41
C TRP A 84 -11.03 29.05 -9.97
N GLN A 85 -11.41 30.11 -9.24
CA GLN A 85 -11.98 29.96 -7.90
C GLN A 85 -13.36 29.28 -7.94
N GLN A 86 -14.23 29.68 -8.86
CA GLN A 86 -15.54 29.04 -9.04
C GLN A 86 -15.41 27.56 -9.43
N ALA A 87 -14.36 27.17 -10.15
CA ALA A 87 -14.07 25.79 -10.46
C ALA A 87 -13.73 24.99 -9.19
N LEU A 88 -12.86 25.51 -8.33
CA LEU A 88 -12.54 24.89 -7.03
C LEU A 88 -13.78 24.79 -6.12
N ASP A 89 -14.57 25.86 -6.05
CA ASP A 89 -15.80 25.88 -5.26
C ASP A 89 -16.82 24.87 -5.78
N TYR A 90 -16.95 24.75 -7.11
CA TYR A 90 -17.82 23.77 -7.74
C TYR A 90 -17.41 22.35 -7.38
N VAL A 91 -16.13 21.98 -7.53
CA VAL A 91 -15.72 20.62 -7.19
C VAL A 91 -15.80 20.36 -5.68
N THR A 92 -15.62 21.39 -4.84
CA THR A 92 -15.90 21.30 -3.39
C THR A 92 -17.37 20.99 -3.13
N SER A 93 -18.29 21.64 -3.85
CA SER A 93 -19.73 21.39 -3.72
C SER A 93 -20.14 19.97 -4.13
N MET A 94 -19.43 19.37 -5.09
CA MET A 94 -19.65 17.96 -5.50
C MET A 94 -19.43 16.96 -4.36
N ASN A 95 -18.69 17.35 -3.31
CA ASN A 95 -18.38 16.49 -2.17
C ASN A 95 -19.35 16.66 -0.99
N ALA A 96 -20.36 17.53 -1.10
CA ALA A 96 -21.33 17.73 -0.05
C ALA A 96 -22.31 16.54 0.07
N GLY A 97 -22.79 16.26 1.28
CA GLY A 97 -23.78 15.22 1.53
C GLY A 97 -23.27 13.81 1.17
N ALA A 98 -24.04 13.06 0.38
CA ALA A 98 -23.63 11.75 -0.13
C ALA A 98 -22.56 11.81 -1.24
N GLY A 99 -22.17 13.02 -1.66
CA GLY A 99 -21.25 13.24 -2.75
C GLY A 99 -21.87 12.99 -4.13
N THR A 100 -21.14 13.37 -5.17
CA THR A 100 -21.57 13.18 -6.55
C THR A 100 -21.21 11.77 -7.00
N TYR A 101 -22.18 11.06 -7.57
CA TYR A 101 -22.05 9.65 -7.95
C TYR A 101 -21.63 8.72 -6.79
N GLY A 102 -21.95 9.09 -5.55
CA GLY A 102 -21.60 8.33 -4.34
C GLY A 102 -20.17 8.54 -3.84
N TYR A 103 -19.47 9.55 -4.35
CA TYR A 103 -18.08 9.86 -3.98
C TYR A 103 -17.93 11.30 -3.45
N THR A 104 -17.12 11.45 -2.41
CA THR A 104 -16.89 12.73 -1.69
C THR A 104 -15.44 13.22 -1.75
N ASP A 105 -14.64 12.66 -2.65
CA ASP A 105 -13.21 12.94 -2.85
C ASP A 105 -12.92 13.54 -4.24
N TRP A 106 -13.92 14.18 -4.86
CA TRP A 106 -13.75 14.90 -6.12
C TRP A 106 -12.86 16.13 -5.92
N ARG A 107 -12.02 16.42 -6.91
CA ARG A 107 -11.15 17.60 -6.93
C ARG A 107 -10.88 18.05 -8.36
N LEU A 108 -10.40 19.28 -8.48
CA LEU A 108 -9.88 19.78 -9.74
C LEU A 108 -8.52 19.10 -10.01
N PRO A 109 -8.29 18.50 -11.18
CA PRO A 109 -7.06 17.79 -11.50
C PRO A 109 -5.87 18.75 -11.46
N ASN A 110 -4.72 18.30 -11.00
CA ASN A 110 -3.50 19.07 -11.18
C ASN A 110 -3.04 19.02 -12.66
N ARG A 111 -2.09 19.89 -13.03
CA ARG A 111 -1.61 20.02 -14.42
C ARG A 111 -1.16 18.69 -15.02
N LYS A 112 -0.47 17.84 -14.25
CA LYS A 112 0.04 16.56 -14.74
C LYS A 112 -1.08 15.54 -14.94
N GLU A 113 -2.06 15.52 -14.04
CA GLU A 113 -3.21 14.61 -14.14
C GLU A 113 -4.08 14.96 -15.34
N LEU A 114 -4.41 16.24 -15.52
CA LEU A 114 -5.20 16.68 -16.68
C LEU A 114 -4.44 16.44 -17.99
N PHE A 115 -3.14 16.72 -18.01
CA PHE A 115 -2.31 16.43 -19.18
C PHE A 115 -2.19 14.94 -19.48
N SER A 116 -2.33 14.06 -18.48
CA SER A 116 -2.25 12.61 -18.70
C SER A 116 -3.34 12.08 -19.63
N LEU A 117 -4.47 12.76 -19.77
CA LEU A 117 -5.53 12.38 -20.70
C LEU A 117 -5.14 12.59 -22.17
N VAL A 118 -4.23 13.51 -22.45
CA VAL A 118 -3.92 13.99 -23.80
C VAL A 118 -3.30 12.91 -24.69
N ASP A 119 -3.83 12.80 -25.90
CA ASP A 119 -3.22 12.12 -27.04
C ASP A 119 -2.81 13.17 -28.09
N ARG A 120 -1.50 13.36 -28.31
CA ARG A 120 -1.01 14.34 -29.29
C ARG A 120 -1.07 13.84 -30.73
N ALA A 121 -1.40 12.56 -30.96
CA ALA A 121 -1.72 12.06 -32.29
C ALA A 121 -3.17 12.38 -32.69
N ALA A 122 -4.02 12.79 -31.74
CA ALA A 122 -5.39 13.20 -31.98
C ALA A 122 -5.53 14.73 -31.97
N TYR A 123 -6.55 15.22 -32.67
CA TYR A 123 -6.86 16.64 -32.78
C TYR A 123 -8.38 16.83 -32.68
N ASN A 124 -8.81 17.80 -31.86
CA ASN A 124 -10.20 18.23 -31.74
C ASN A 124 -11.23 17.09 -31.45
N PRO A 125 -11.19 16.43 -30.28
CA PRO A 125 -10.29 16.70 -29.16
C PRO A 125 -8.98 15.89 -29.21
N SER A 126 -7.95 16.38 -28.54
CA SER A 126 -6.65 15.71 -28.34
C SER A 126 -6.76 14.58 -27.30
N LEU A 127 -7.61 13.59 -27.56
CA LEU A 127 -7.87 12.44 -26.71
C LEU A 127 -7.70 11.12 -27.47
N PRO A 128 -7.47 10.00 -26.77
CA PRO A 128 -7.38 8.67 -27.36
C PRO A 128 -8.60 8.35 -28.22
N SER A 129 -8.37 7.81 -29.42
CA SER A 129 -9.47 7.27 -30.22
C SER A 129 -10.26 6.22 -29.43
N GLY A 130 -11.60 6.30 -29.48
CA GLY A 130 -12.48 5.38 -28.76
C GLY A 130 -12.62 5.65 -27.25
N HIS A 131 -12.18 6.82 -26.76
CA HIS A 131 -12.38 7.18 -25.36
C HIS A 131 -13.88 7.16 -24.96
N PRO A 132 -14.22 6.77 -23.72
CA PRO A 132 -15.62 6.67 -23.27
C PRO A 132 -16.20 7.98 -22.71
N PHE A 133 -15.42 9.06 -22.70
CA PHE A 133 -15.86 10.37 -22.22
C PHE A 133 -16.94 10.99 -23.12
N THR A 134 -17.84 11.73 -22.49
CA THR A 134 -18.98 12.42 -23.11
C THR A 134 -18.88 13.92 -22.85
N ASN A 135 -19.53 14.73 -23.69
CA ASN A 135 -19.56 16.19 -23.57
C ASN A 135 -18.17 16.85 -23.47
N VAL A 136 -17.14 16.22 -24.05
CA VAL A 136 -15.79 16.78 -24.15
C VAL A 136 -15.84 18.05 -24.99
N GLN A 137 -15.34 19.14 -24.43
CA GLN A 137 -15.24 20.42 -25.13
C GLN A 137 -13.84 20.57 -25.70
N SER A 138 -13.69 20.84 -26.99
CA SER A 138 -12.37 21.13 -27.57
C SER A 138 -11.94 22.56 -27.21
N SER A 139 -11.63 22.79 -25.94
CA SER A 139 -11.30 24.09 -25.37
C SER A 139 -10.45 23.96 -24.11
N HIS A 140 -10.29 25.04 -23.36
CA HIS A 140 -9.44 25.15 -22.18
C HIS A 140 -10.12 24.47 -20.98
N TYR A 141 -9.39 23.60 -20.30
CA TYR A 141 -9.77 22.99 -19.04
C TYR A 141 -8.86 23.43 -17.92
N TRP A 142 -9.44 23.89 -16.81
CA TRP A 142 -8.66 24.31 -15.66
C TRP A 142 -7.96 23.13 -14.98
N SER A 143 -6.72 23.36 -14.55
CA SER A 143 -6.08 22.55 -13.53
C SER A 143 -6.05 23.28 -12.18
N SER A 144 -5.88 22.55 -11.09
CA SER A 144 -5.66 23.10 -9.74
C SER A 144 -4.25 23.67 -9.52
N THR A 145 -3.39 23.64 -10.54
CA THR A 145 -2.00 24.08 -10.40
C THR A 145 -1.89 25.58 -10.70
N SER A 146 -1.51 26.37 -9.70
CA SER A 146 -1.15 27.80 -9.88
C SER A 146 0.10 27.95 -10.75
N TYR A 147 0.18 29.05 -11.50
CA TYR A 147 1.37 29.38 -12.27
C TYR A 147 2.44 30.00 -11.37
N ALA A 148 3.59 29.35 -11.23
CA ALA A 148 4.60 29.74 -10.26
C ALA A 148 5.25 31.11 -10.56
N VAL A 149 5.31 31.51 -11.83
CA VAL A 149 5.91 32.79 -12.24
C VAL A 149 4.96 33.97 -11.97
N SER A 150 3.66 33.75 -12.06
CA SER A 150 2.64 34.75 -11.71
C SER A 150 1.44 34.06 -11.07
N THR A 151 1.26 34.29 -9.76
CA THR A 151 0.24 33.60 -8.95
C THR A 151 -1.19 34.04 -9.25
N SER A 152 -1.37 35.12 -10.01
CA SER A 152 -2.66 35.50 -10.61
C SER A 152 -3.10 34.52 -11.71
N GLY A 153 -2.17 33.72 -12.25
CA GLY A 153 -2.44 32.71 -13.27
C GLY A 153 -2.58 31.29 -12.71
N ALA A 154 -3.24 30.43 -13.48
CA ALA A 154 -3.31 28.99 -13.26
C ALA A 154 -3.06 28.24 -14.58
N TRP A 155 -2.56 27.01 -14.47
CA TRP A 155 -2.35 26.15 -15.63
C TRP A 155 -3.67 25.57 -16.15
N PHE A 156 -3.78 25.46 -17.47
CA PHE A 156 -4.87 24.76 -18.16
C PHE A 156 -4.29 23.75 -19.15
N VAL A 157 -5.16 22.86 -19.66
CA VAL A 157 -4.89 22.02 -20.84
C VAL A 157 -5.90 22.38 -21.92
N PHE A 158 -5.43 22.68 -23.13
CA PHE A 158 -6.26 22.98 -24.28
C PHE A 158 -6.54 21.70 -25.06
N MET A 159 -7.79 21.25 -25.02
CA MET A 159 -8.17 19.94 -25.56
C MET A 159 -8.30 19.92 -27.09
N VAL A 160 -7.97 21.00 -27.80
CA VAL A 160 -7.87 20.97 -29.27
C VAL A 160 -6.62 20.21 -29.69
N ASP A 161 -5.47 20.52 -29.08
CA ASP A 161 -4.14 20.05 -29.49
C ASP A 161 -3.25 19.56 -28.32
N GLY A 162 -3.77 19.58 -27.09
CA GLY A 162 -3.03 19.16 -25.90
C GLY A 162 -2.00 20.17 -25.40
N ASN A 163 -2.09 21.45 -25.82
CA ASN A 163 -1.23 22.51 -25.31
C ASN A 163 -1.45 22.73 -23.81
N VAL A 164 -0.36 22.95 -23.07
CA VAL A 164 -0.37 23.18 -21.62
C VAL A 164 0.26 24.53 -21.35
N SER A 165 -0.54 25.49 -20.91
CA SER A 165 -0.08 26.86 -20.64
C SER A 165 -0.83 27.44 -19.44
N ALA A 166 -0.54 28.70 -19.10
CA ALA A 166 -1.17 29.40 -18.00
C ALA A 166 -1.95 30.64 -18.47
N LEU A 167 -3.11 30.88 -17.86
CA LEU A 167 -3.97 32.05 -18.08
C LEU A 167 -4.41 32.64 -16.74
N ASP A 168 -4.91 33.88 -16.78
CA ASP A 168 -5.40 34.59 -15.59
C ASP A 168 -6.59 33.86 -14.94
N LYS A 169 -6.59 33.77 -13.61
CA LYS A 169 -7.63 33.07 -12.83
C LYS A 169 -9.02 33.69 -12.94
N SER A 170 -9.13 34.93 -13.42
CA SER A 170 -10.41 35.60 -13.71
C SER A 170 -11.08 35.12 -15.00
N ASN A 171 -10.36 34.43 -15.90
CA ASN A 171 -10.92 33.85 -17.11
C ASN A 171 -11.83 32.65 -16.80
N SER A 172 -12.83 32.42 -17.65
CA SER A 172 -13.76 31.28 -17.49
C SER A 172 -13.42 30.13 -18.43
N HIS A 173 -13.16 28.94 -17.86
CA HIS A 173 -12.81 27.72 -18.59
C HIS A 173 -13.57 26.50 -18.06
N TYR A 174 -13.47 25.37 -18.78
CA TYR A 174 -14.20 24.15 -18.43
C TYR A 174 -13.58 23.44 -17.22
N VAL A 175 -14.40 22.65 -16.54
CA VAL A 175 -14.04 21.93 -15.31
C VAL A 175 -14.26 20.45 -15.55
N TRP A 176 -13.19 19.67 -15.41
CA TRP A 176 -13.24 18.21 -15.50
C TRP A 176 -12.85 17.59 -14.16
N PRO A 177 -13.82 17.30 -13.29
CA PRO A 177 -13.53 16.71 -11.98
C PRO A 177 -12.84 15.36 -12.10
N VAL A 178 -11.81 15.19 -11.29
CA VAL A 178 -11.09 13.94 -11.07
C VAL A 178 -11.18 13.58 -9.61
N ARG A 179 -11.18 12.30 -9.30
CA ARG A 179 -10.93 11.79 -7.95
C ARG A 179 -9.74 10.85 -8.00
N SER A 180 -9.19 10.58 -6.83
CA SER A 180 -8.18 9.53 -6.73
C SER A 180 -8.74 8.25 -7.32
N GLY A 181 -7.86 7.52 -7.99
CA GLY A 181 -8.22 6.27 -8.57
C GLY A 181 -8.83 5.32 -7.56
N GLN A 182 -9.87 4.59 -7.95
CA GLN A 182 -9.90 3.22 -7.47
C GLN A 182 -8.70 2.52 -8.14
N VAL A 183 -7.53 2.62 -7.51
CA VAL A 183 -6.97 1.32 -7.11
C VAL A 183 -8.12 0.73 -6.32
N ASP A 184 -8.85 -0.20 -6.91
CA ASP A 184 -9.69 -1.07 -6.11
C ASP A 184 -8.81 -1.38 -4.90
N ASN A 185 -9.27 -1.01 -3.70
CA ASN A 185 -8.49 -1.26 -2.51
C ASN A 185 -8.58 -2.78 -2.36
N LEU A 186 -7.76 -3.46 -3.16
CA LEU A 186 -7.84 -4.86 -3.49
C LEU A 186 -7.26 -5.52 -2.26
N VAL A 187 -8.16 -6.09 -1.48
CA VAL A 187 -7.81 -6.78 -0.26
C VAL A 187 -7.72 -8.26 -0.61
N ASN A 188 -6.59 -8.87 -0.29
CA ASN A 188 -6.33 -10.25 -0.63
C ASN A 188 -7.24 -11.18 0.18
N LEU A 189 -7.91 -12.12 -0.49
CA LEU A 189 -8.57 -13.26 0.14
C LEU A 189 -7.74 -14.50 -0.17
N ALA A 190 -7.22 -15.15 0.88
CA ALA A 190 -6.47 -16.39 0.76
C ALA A 190 -7.24 -17.56 1.38
N ILE A 191 -7.21 -18.71 0.70
CA ILE A 191 -7.84 -19.95 1.13
C ILE A 191 -6.78 -20.98 1.48
N SER A 192 -6.89 -21.53 2.68
CA SER A 192 -6.14 -22.70 3.13
C SER A 192 -7.04 -23.93 3.14
N LYS A 193 -6.47 -25.10 2.86
CA LYS A 193 -7.17 -26.38 3.01
C LYS A 193 -6.50 -27.20 4.13
N ALA A 194 -7.30 -27.88 4.94
CA ALA A 194 -6.82 -28.68 6.08
C ALA A 194 -7.56 -30.02 6.20
N GLY A 195 -7.04 -30.90 7.05
CA GLY A 195 -7.64 -32.20 7.37
C GLY A 195 -7.06 -33.38 6.57
N THR A 196 -7.65 -34.57 6.75
CA THR A 196 -7.19 -35.83 6.14
C THR A 196 -7.81 -36.13 4.78
N GLY A 197 -8.81 -35.35 4.38
CA GLY A 197 -9.49 -35.44 3.07
C GLY A 197 -9.02 -34.35 2.10
N SER A 198 -9.55 -34.40 0.88
CA SER A 198 -9.28 -33.44 -0.18
C SER A 198 -10.56 -32.81 -0.75
N GLY A 199 -10.40 -31.70 -1.45
CA GLY A 199 -11.47 -30.96 -2.09
C GLY A 199 -11.00 -29.67 -2.73
N THR A 200 -11.95 -28.97 -3.34
CA THR A 200 -11.77 -27.68 -4.02
C THR A 200 -12.62 -26.60 -3.36
N VAL A 201 -12.13 -25.36 -3.40
CA VAL A 201 -12.88 -24.17 -2.95
C VAL A 201 -12.96 -23.18 -4.09
N THR A 202 -14.16 -22.74 -4.45
CA THR A 202 -14.39 -21.74 -5.49
C THR A 202 -15.06 -20.49 -4.91
N SER A 203 -14.99 -19.36 -5.61
CA SER A 203 -15.63 -18.11 -5.19
C SER A 203 -16.63 -17.56 -6.20
N SER A 204 -17.62 -16.80 -5.71
CA SER A 204 -18.47 -15.90 -6.49
C SER A 204 -18.49 -14.51 -5.81
N PRO A 205 -18.00 -13.42 -6.44
CA PRO A 205 -17.43 -13.34 -7.80
C PRO A 205 -16.24 -14.27 -8.04
N ALA A 206 -16.04 -14.66 -9.30
CA ALA A 206 -14.98 -15.59 -9.69
C ALA A 206 -13.59 -15.00 -9.42
N GLY A 207 -12.66 -15.83 -8.98
CA GLY A 207 -11.27 -15.43 -8.72
C GLY A 207 -10.49 -16.44 -7.88
N ILE A 208 -11.19 -17.24 -7.06
CA ILE A 208 -10.61 -18.36 -6.34
C ILE A 208 -11.08 -19.67 -6.97
N ASN A 209 -10.13 -20.55 -7.25
CA ASN A 209 -10.35 -21.96 -7.55
C ASN A 209 -9.20 -22.73 -6.91
N CYS A 210 -9.33 -22.98 -5.60
CA CYS A 210 -8.28 -23.54 -4.75
C CYS A 210 -8.13 -25.06 -4.95
N GLY A 211 -7.96 -25.46 -6.21
CA GLY A 211 -7.14 -26.59 -6.65
C GLY A 211 -5.81 -26.12 -7.29
N SER A 212 -5.79 -24.92 -7.89
CA SER A 212 -4.60 -24.29 -8.51
C SER A 212 -4.39 -22.82 -8.13
N THR A 213 -5.44 -22.09 -7.75
CA THR A 213 -5.37 -20.67 -7.35
C THR A 213 -6.12 -20.47 -6.04
N CYS A 214 -5.36 -20.33 -4.95
CA CYS A 214 -5.89 -20.24 -3.59
C CYS A 214 -5.88 -18.82 -3.02
N SER A 215 -5.39 -17.82 -3.75
CA SER A 215 -5.46 -16.42 -3.32
C SER A 215 -5.79 -15.54 -4.49
N THR A 216 -6.66 -14.56 -4.26
CA THR A 216 -6.95 -13.50 -5.23
C THR A 216 -7.37 -12.24 -4.49
N ALA A 217 -7.22 -11.11 -5.16
CA ALA A 217 -7.59 -9.83 -4.59
C ALA A 217 -8.99 -9.42 -5.03
N PHE A 218 -9.82 -8.98 -4.09
CA PHE A 218 -11.17 -8.47 -4.35
C PHE A 218 -11.27 -7.03 -3.86
N ALA A 219 -12.10 -6.22 -4.52
CA ALA A 219 -12.29 -4.83 -4.10
C ALA A 219 -12.87 -4.76 -2.68
N THR A 220 -12.38 -3.82 -1.87
CA THR A 220 -12.94 -3.57 -0.53
C THR A 220 -14.44 -3.31 -0.61
N GLY A 221 -15.22 -3.93 0.28
CA GLY A 221 -16.68 -3.90 0.31
C GLY A 221 -17.35 -5.03 -0.47
N THR A 222 -16.62 -5.79 -1.31
CA THR A 222 -17.17 -6.92 -2.06
C THR A 222 -17.63 -8.03 -1.13
N SER A 223 -18.84 -8.56 -1.35
CA SER A 223 -19.29 -9.80 -0.70
C SER A 223 -18.93 -10.99 -1.58
N VAL A 224 -17.99 -11.82 -1.12
CA VAL A 224 -17.49 -13.00 -1.81
C VAL A 224 -18.10 -14.24 -1.17
N THR A 225 -18.81 -15.05 -1.95
CA THR A 225 -19.34 -16.35 -1.49
C THR A 225 -18.38 -17.47 -1.89
N LEU A 226 -17.79 -18.12 -0.90
CA LEU A 226 -16.95 -19.31 -1.07
C LEU A 226 -17.82 -20.57 -1.10
N THR A 227 -17.46 -21.54 -1.93
CA THR A 227 -18.12 -22.85 -2.02
C THR A 227 -17.09 -23.96 -1.95
N ALA A 228 -17.21 -24.85 -0.96
CA ALA A 228 -16.38 -26.04 -0.80
C ALA A 228 -17.04 -27.25 -1.47
N THR A 229 -16.27 -27.97 -2.29
CA THR A 229 -16.68 -29.23 -2.91
C THR A 229 -15.66 -30.31 -2.54
N ALA A 230 -16.09 -31.33 -1.80
CA ALA A 230 -15.22 -32.44 -1.41
C ALA A 230 -14.98 -33.38 -2.60
N ASP A 231 -13.76 -33.90 -2.72
CA ASP A 231 -13.45 -34.92 -3.73
C ASP A 231 -14.05 -36.27 -3.34
N SER A 232 -14.12 -37.20 -4.30
CA SER A 232 -14.57 -38.58 -4.04
C SER A 232 -13.77 -39.23 -2.91
N GLY A 233 -14.47 -39.78 -1.92
CA GLY A 233 -13.86 -40.39 -0.73
C GLY A 233 -13.52 -39.41 0.41
N SER A 234 -13.84 -38.12 0.25
CA SER A 234 -13.69 -37.09 1.28
C SER A 234 -15.03 -36.45 1.65
N THR A 235 -15.08 -35.81 2.81
CA THR A 235 -16.23 -35.04 3.29
C THR A 235 -15.77 -33.65 3.72
N PHE A 236 -16.54 -32.61 3.40
CA PHE A 236 -16.28 -31.27 3.92
C PHE A 236 -16.79 -31.18 5.37
N THR A 237 -15.93 -30.75 6.29
CA THR A 237 -16.22 -30.74 7.73
C THR A 237 -16.45 -29.34 8.30
N GLY A 238 -15.97 -28.28 7.62
CA GLY A 238 -16.31 -26.90 7.99
C GLY A 238 -15.27 -25.84 7.62
N TRP A 239 -15.68 -24.59 7.80
CA TRP A 239 -14.88 -23.37 7.62
C TRP A 239 -14.30 -22.87 8.96
N SER A 240 -13.13 -22.25 8.91
CA SER A 240 -12.54 -21.53 10.05
C SER A 240 -11.76 -20.26 9.63
N VAL A 241 -11.33 -19.49 10.64
CA VAL A 241 -10.65 -18.18 10.54
C VAL A 241 -11.63 -17.05 10.21
N ASP A 242 -11.56 -16.39 9.05
CA ASP A 242 -12.39 -15.21 8.73
C ASP A 242 -13.80 -15.56 8.24
N CYS A 243 -14.11 -16.86 8.21
CA CYS A 243 -15.44 -17.40 7.98
C CYS A 243 -15.59 -18.73 8.71
N THR A 244 -16.74 -18.98 9.31
CA THR A 244 -16.98 -20.15 10.16
C THR A 244 -18.31 -20.83 9.83
N GLY A 245 -18.41 -22.12 10.11
CA GLY A 245 -19.64 -22.90 9.95
C GLY A 245 -19.43 -24.18 9.15
N THR A 246 -20.46 -25.02 9.10
CA THR A 246 -20.42 -26.35 8.45
C THR A 246 -21.17 -26.40 7.12
N SER A 247 -21.83 -25.31 6.72
CA SER A 247 -22.46 -25.19 5.40
C SER A 247 -21.40 -25.28 4.30
N SER A 248 -21.73 -25.89 3.16
CA SER A 248 -20.83 -25.96 2.00
C SER A 248 -20.50 -24.59 1.40
N THR A 249 -21.25 -23.54 1.77
CA THR A 249 -21.01 -22.16 1.35
C THR A 249 -20.69 -21.24 2.51
N CYS A 250 -19.86 -20.23 2.25
CA CYS A 250 -19.37 -19.29 3.24
C CYS A 250 -19.32 -17.85 2.65
N PRO A 251 -20.16 -16.90 3.11
CA PRO A 251 -20.11 -15.51 2.66
C PRO A 251 -19.03 -14.72 3.42
N VAL A 252 -18.22 -13.96 2.69
CA VAL A 252 -17.10 -13.17 3.19
C VAL A 252 -17.20 -11.74 2.66
N THR A 253 -17.42 -10.77 3.53
CA THR A 253 -17.33 -9.35 3.15
C THR A 253 -15.88 -8.87 3.25
N MET A 254 -15.35 -8.36 2.15
CA MET A 254 -13.96 -7.96 2.00
C MET A 254 -13.71 -6.56 2.54
N SER A 255 -13.57 -6.40 3.85
CA SER A 255 -13.27 -5.11 4.48
C SER A 255 -11.77 -4.86 4.71
N ALA A 256 -10.98 -5.93 4.65
CA ALA A 256 -9.52 -6.00 4.83
C ALA A 256 -9.02 -7.30 4.19
N ALA A 257 -7.71 -7.55 4.19
CA ALA A 257 -7.19 -8.86 3.80
C ALA A 257 -7.73 -9.94 4.73
N LYS A 258 -8.13 -11.10 4.17
CA LYS A 258 -8.79 -12.19 4.88
C LYS A 258 -8.19 -13.54 4.53
N ASN A 259 -8.23 -14.45 5.48
CA ASN A 259 -7.83 -15.84 5.36
C ASN A 259 -8.99 -16.74 5.78
N VAL A 260 -9.34 -17.72 4.95
CA VAL A 260 -10.38 -18.70 5.26
C VAL A 260 -9.81 -20.10 5.10
N THR A 261 -10.04 -20.97 6.08
CA THR A 261 -9.62 -22.37 6.01
C THR A 261 -10.82 -23.28 5.77
N ALA A 262 -10.74 -24.13 4.74
CA ALA A 262 -11.68 -25.21 4.47
C ALA A 262 -11.14 -26.54 4.96
N THR A 263 -11.88 -27.28 5.78
CA THR A 263 -11.44 -28.57 6.30
C THR A 263 -12.17 -29.73 5.62
N PHE A 264 -11.41 -30.74 5.19
CA PHE A 264 -11.92 -31.97 4.58
C PHE A 264 -11.41 -33.19 5.35
N ALA A 265 -12.24 -34.22 5.50
CA ALA A 265 -11.87 -35.46 6.19
C ALA A 265 -12.20 -36.69 5.34
N THR A 266 -11.30 -37.67 5.35
CA THR A 266 -11.60 -39.03 4.89
C THR A 266 -12.42 -39.78 5.95
N PRO A 267 -13.37 -40.65 5.55
CA PRO A 267 -14.05 -41.51 6.49
C PRO A 267 -13.01 -42.40 7.18
N THR A 268 -12.97 -42.37 8.51
CA THR A 268 -12.12 -43.29 9.28
C THR A 268 -12.57 -44.71 8.98
N PRO A 269 -11.67 -45.63 8.58
CA PRO A 269 -12.07 -47.02 8.37
C PRO A 269 -12.67 -47.54 9.67
N THR A 270 -13.91 -48.01 9.60
CA THR A 270 -14.56 -48.68 10.73
C THR A 270 -13.68 -49.89 11.07
N PRO A 271 -13.17 -50.02 12.30
CA PRO A 271 -12.32 -51.16 12.63
C PRO A 271 -13.12 -52.44 12.40
N THR A 272 -12.62 -53.29 11.50
CA THR A 272 -13.13 -54.65 11.34
C THR A 272 -13.01 -55.35 12.70
N PRO A 273 -14.08 -55.97 13.24
CA PRO A 273 -13.99 -56.65 14.52
C PRO A 273 -12.97 -57.79 14.41
N THR A 274 -11.81 -57.63 15.03
CA THR A 274 -10.78 -58.67 15.08
C THR A 274 -11.24 -59.80 16.01
N PRO A 275 -11.27 -61.07 15.57
CA PRO A 275 -11.60 -62.19 16.45
C PRO A 275 -10.54 -62.33 17.55
N THR A 276 -11.02 -62.46 18.79
CA THR A 276 -10.23 -62.52 20.02
C THR A 276 -9.25 -63.71 20.01
N PRO A 277 -7.93 -63.50 20.11
CA PRO A 277 -6.97 -64.57 20.40
C PRO A 277 -6.63 -64.68 21.90
N THR A 278 -6.43 -65.93 22.33
CA THR A 278 -6.04 -66.46 23.65
C THR A 278 -4.78 -65.79 24.24
N PRO A 279 -4.69 -65.59 25.57
CA PRO A 279 -3.63 -64.80 26.22
C PRO A 279 -2.22 -65.40 26.09
N THR A 280 -1.27 -64.56 25.68
CA THR A 280 0.18 -64.77 25.74
C THR A 280 0.77 -63.68 26.66
N PRO A 281 1.77 -63.97 27.52
CA PRO A 281 2.26 -63.01 28.52
C PRO A 281 2.86 -61.74 27.89
N THR A 282 2.40 -60.61 28.42
CA THR A 282 2.71 -59.23 28.05
C THR A 282 4.19 -58.87 28.30
N PRO A 283 4.96 -58.42 27.30
CA PRO A 283 6.10 -57.55 27.54
C PRO A 283 5.62 -56.12 27.83
N THR A 284 6.21 -55.52 28.86
CA THR A 284 6.00 -54.17 29.37
C THR A 284 5.87 -53.11 28.26
N PRO A 285 4.89 -52.18 28.31
CA PRO A 285 4.68 -51.18 27.28
C PRO A 285 5.86 -50.19 27.23
N THR A 286 6.45 -50.06 26.04
CA THR A 286 7.27 -48.88 25.71
C THR A 286 6.31 -47.70 25.50
N PRO A 287 6.51 -46.56 26.19
CA PRO A 287 5.60 -45.42 26.06
C PRO A 287 5.64 -44.87 24.64
N THR A 288 4.47 -44.76 24.02
CA THR A 288 4.27 -43.99 22.79
C THR A 288 4.63 -42.54 23.07
N ALA A 289 5.59 -41.99 22.32
CA ALA A 289 5.99 -40.60 22.43
C ALA A 289 4.77 -39.71 22.16
N THR A 290 4.34 -38.98 23.19
CA THR A 290 3.47 -37.81 23.08
C THR A 290 4.02 -36.89 21.99
N PRO A 291 3.19 -36.36 21.07
CA PRO A 291 3.67 -35.37 20.12
C PRO A 291 4.30 -34.22 20.91
N THR A 292 5.61 -34.05 20.72
CA THR A 292 6.36 -32.96 21.35
C THR A 292 5.68 -31.65 20.94
N PRO A 293 5.26 -30.79 21.90
CA PRO A 293 4.66 -29.51 21.56
C PRO A 293 5.63 -28.76 20.66
N THR A 294 5.15 -28.30 19.50
CA THR A 294 5.91 -27.40 18.63
C THR A 294 6.28 -26.17 19.48
N PRO A 295 7.57 -25.89 19.73
CA PRO A 295 7.96 -24.78 20.58
C PRO A 295 7.41 -23.48 20.01
N ALA A 296 6.72 -22.70 20.83
CA ALA A 296 6.26 -21.37 20.46
C ALA A 296 7.45 -20.49 20.07
N PRO A 297 7.32 -19.60 19.07
CA PRO A 297 8.41 -18.72 18.67
C PRO A 297 8.84 -17.85 19.85
N THR A 298 10.13 -17.86 20.17
CA THR A 298 10.71 -17.02 21.22
C THR A 298 10.65 -15.56 20.77
N SER A 299 9.93 -14.72 21.52
CA SER A 299 9.89 -13.26 21.29
C SER A 299 10.71 -12.51 22.33
N VAL A 300 11.54 -11.57 21.90
CA VAL A 300 12.33 -10.68 22.76
C VAL A 300 11.94 -9.23 22.46
N VAL A 301 11.88 -8.37 23.48
CA VAL A 301 11.67 -6.93 23.32
C VAL A 301 12.98 -6.21 23.66
N VAL A 302 13.46 -5.37 22.74
CA VAL A 302 14.63 -4.52 22.93
C VAL A 302 14.28 -3.06 22.65
N THR A 303 15.18 -2.15 22.98
CA THR A 303 15.10 -0.74 22.58
C THR A 303 16.18 -0.47 21.55
N ASP A 304 15.89 0.25 20.47
CA ASP A 304 16.90 0.67 19.49
C ASP A 304 17.82 1.79 20.02
N ASP A 305 18.82 2.19 19.24
CA ASP A 305 19.77 3.26 19.63
C ASP A 305 19.13 4.66 19.67
N LYS A 306 17.86 4.80 19.28
CA LYS A 306 17.06 6.02 19.41
C LYS A 306 16.03 5.96 20.55
N GLY A 307 15.99 4.87 21.31
CA GLY A 307 15.10 4.75 22.46
C GLY A 307 13.73 4.13 22.15
N GLN A 308 13.50 3.58 20.96
CA GLN A 308 12.21 3.01 20.55
C GLN A 308 12.13 1.50 20.80
N PRO A 309 11.00 0.98 21.33
CA PRO A 309 10.87 -0.45 21.63
C PRO A 309 10.61 -1.27 20.36
N VAL A 310 11.33 -2.38 20.17
CA VAL A 310 11.17 -3.30 19.04
C VAL A 310 10.97 -4.71 19.56
N THR A 311 9.87 -5.35 19.17
CA THR A 311 9.60 -6.76 19.50
C THR A 311 10.11 -7.65 18.38
N ILE A 312 10.82 -8.71 18.70
CA ILE A 312 11.59 -9.49 17.73
C ILE A 312 11.30 -10.96 17.95
N SER A 313 10.98 -11.69 16.87
CA SER A 313 10.73 -13.13 16.89
C SER A 313 11.51 -13.83 15.78
N VAL A 314 11.97 -15.05 16.04
CA VAL A 314 12.67 -15.88 15.05
C VAL A 314 11.89 -17.17 14.78
N ALA A 315 12.00 -17.72 13.56
CA ALA A 315 11.44 -19.03 13.23
C ALA A 315 12.04 -20.15 14.11
N THR A 316 11.27 -21.22 14.35
CA THR A 316 11.53 -22.25 15.38
C THR A 316 12.81 -23.07 15.21
N THR A 317 13.57 -22.87 14.14
CA THR A 317 14.82 -23.58 13.87
C THR A 317 16.07 -22.83 14.32
N ALA A 318 15.98 -21.53 14.61
CA ALA A 318 17.12 -20.72 15.06
C ALA A 318 16.83 -20.05 16.42
N THR A 319 17.88 -19.67 17.15
CA THR A 319 17.79 -19.05 18.47
C THR A 319 18.43 -17.67 18.45
N ILE A 320 17.77 -16.65 19.02
CA ILE A 320 18.39 -15.35 19.27
C ILE A 320 19.32 -15.50 20.49
N SER A 321 20.64 -15.54 20.26
CA SER A 321 21.63 -15.70 21.34
C SER A 321 22.08 -14.37 21.93
N SER A 322 22.07 -13.31 21.13
CA SER A 322 22.34 -11.95 21.59
C SER A 322 21.51 -10.93 20.80
N ILE A 323 21.10 -9.86 21.46
CA ILE A 323 20.46 -8.73 20.80
C ILE A 323 20.65 -7.44 21.59
N SER A 324 21.03 -6.37 20.91
CA SER A 324 21.27 -5.08 21.53
C SER A 324 21.13 -3.93 20.54
N ALA A 325 20.74 -2.76 21.06
CA ALA A 325 21.01 -1.51 20.35
C ALA A 325 22.53 -1.37 20.18
N THR A 326 22.94 -0.97 18.99
CA THR A 326 24.33 -0.59 18.71
C THR A 326 24.34 0.84 18.21
N THR A 327 25.38 1.60 18.54
CA THR A 327 25.54 2.95 17.98
C THR A 327 25.59 2.88 16.46
N THR A 328 24.79 3.70 15.78
CA THR A 328 24.84 3.84 14.33
C THR A 328 26.29 4.11 13.86
N PRO A 329 26.92 3.23 13.06
CA PRO A 329 28.23 3.49 12.46
C PRO A 329 28.28 4.81 11.69
N ASP A 330 29.45 5.46 11.68
CA ASP A 330 29.66 6.75 10.99
C ASP A 330 29.17 6.70 9.53
N THR A 331 28.32 7.66 9.19
CA THR A 331 27.68 7.78 7.87
C THR A 331 28.45 8.70 6.93
N ASN A 332 29.67 9.14 7.30
CA ASN A 332 30.48 10.05 6.49
C ASN A 332 30.64 9.53 5.06
N GLY A 333 30.00 10.22 4.10
CA GLY A 333 30.06 9.85 2.70
C GLY A 333 29.09 8.76 2.26
N LEU A 334 28.05 8.44 3.06
CA LEU A 334 26.89 7.70 2.57
C LEU A 334 26.13 8.57 1.55
N ASN A 335 26.68 8.62 0.34
CA ASN A 335 25.95 9.00 -0.86
C ASN A 335 25.09 7.78 -1.25
N LEU A 336 24.22 7.36 -0.32
CA LEU A 336 23.09 6.54 -0.68
C LEU A 336 22.39 7.37 -1.74
N SER A 337 22.40 6.92 -3.00
CA SER A 337 21.75 7.57 -4.13
C SER A 337 20.23 7.39 -4.01
N ILE A 338 19.72 7.85 -2.87
CA ILE A 338 18.34 7.93 -2.48
C ILE A 338 18.05 9.42 -2.60
N GLY A 339 17.36 9.79 -3.69
CA GLY A 339 17.19 11.18 -4.10
C GLY A 339 17.03 12.17 -2.94
N ASN A 340 17.97 13.10 -2.84
CA ASN A 340 17.91 14.35 -2.07
C ASN A 340 17.00 14.37 -0.84
N SER A 341 17.39 13.68 0.24
CA SER A 341 17.33 14.19 1.63
C SER A 341 17.77 13.08 2.58
N GLY A 342 19.06 13.08 2.94
CA GLY A 342 19.63 12.10 3.87
C GLY A 342 18.94 12.16 5.23
N LYS A 343 18.09 11.16 5.52
CA LYS A 343 17.71 10.83 6.89
C LYS A 343 18.59 9.68 7.37
N LEU A 344 19.15 9.85 8.56
CA LEU A 344 19.86 8.80 9.28
C LEU A 344 18.91 7.62 9.56
N PRO A 345 19.43 6.40 9.80
CA PRO A 345 18.66 5.29 10.33
C PRO A 345 17.76 5.70 11.50
N LEU A 346 16.51 5.23 11.49
CA LEU A 346 15.55 5.42 12.57
C LEU A 346 15.95 4.68 13.84
N GLY A 347 16.83 3.69 13.69
CA GLY A 347 17.59 3.06 14.76
C GLY A 347 18.43 1.90 14.21
N THR A 348 19.41 1.45 15.00
CA THR A 348 20.27 0.29 14.69
C THR A 348 20.22 -0.77 15.78
N ILE A 349 20.05 -2.02 15.36
CA ILE A 349 20.00 -3.20 16.23
C ILE A 349 21.01 -4.21 15.70
N THR A 350 21.88 -4.71 16.57
CA THR A 350 22.71 -5.88 16.28
C THR A 350 22.08 -7.09 16.95
N PHE A 351 22.01 -8.20 16.22
CA PHE A 351 21.54 -9.46 16.75
C PHE A 351 22.51 -10.58 16.35
N THR A 352 22.55 -11.63 17.15
CA THR A 352 23.18 -12.91 16.82
C THR A 352 22.14 -14.01 16.84
N LEU A 353 22.01 -14.72 15.73
CA LEU A 353 21.29 -15.98 15.63
C LEU A 353 22.27 -17.13 15.75
N THR A 354 21.94 -18.16 16.53
CA THR A 354 22.65 -19.45 16.55
C THR A 354 21.70 -20.58 16.18
N ASN A 355 22.26 -21.76 15.94
CA ASN A 355 21.53 -22.93 15.43
C ASN A 355 20.90 -22.72 14.05
N VAL A 356 21.45 -21.77 13.27
CA VAL A 356 20.98 -21.51 11.92
C VAL A 356 21.34 -22.70 11.03
N GLN A 357 20.38 -23.19 10.24
CA GLN A 357 20.65 -24.25 9.28
C GLN A 357 21.42 -23.67 8.08
N PRO A 358 22.59 -24.23 7.72
CA PRO A 358 23.36 -23.80 6.56
C PRO A 358 22.53 -23.76 5.27
N ASN A 359 22.65 -22.69 4.49
CA ASN A 359 21.98 -22.52 3.18
C ASN A 359 20.44 -22.55 3.22
N VAL A 360 19.81 -22.38 4.39
CA VAL A 360 18.34 -22.30 4.54
C VAL A 360 17.93 -20.87 4.85
N ASP A 361 16.82 -20.43 4.23
CA ASP A 361 16.19 -19.15 4.57
C ASP A 361 15.73 -19.15 6.04
N THR A 362 16.38 -18.31 6.84
CA THR A 362 16.07 -18.10 8.24
C THR A 362 15.42 -16.73 8.40
N GLN A 363 14.19 -16.74 8.94
CA GLN A 363 13.39 -15.53 9.12
C GLN A 363 13.50 -15.00 10.53
N ILE A 364 13.87 -13.72 10.63
CA ILE A 364 13.77 -12.91 11.85
C ILE A 364 12.79 -11.75 11.57
N THR A 365 11.79 -11.62 12.44
CA THR A 365 10.71 -10.65 12.30
C THR A 365 10.82 -9.60 13.39
N PHE A 366 10.77 -8.33 13.00
CA PHE A 366 10.80 -7.16 13.86
C PHE A 366 9.45 -6.45 13.79
N TYR A 367 8.74 -6.41 14.91
CA TYR A 367 7.52 -5.62 15.10
C TYR A 367 7.92 -4.26 15.68
N LEU A 368 7.81 -3.22 14.86
CA LEU A 368 8.18 -1.84 15.21
C LEU A 368 7.01 -1.12 15.89
N PRO A 369 7.22 -0.09 16.72
CA PRO A 369 6.12 0.70 17.26
C PRO A 369 5.25 1.28 16.16
N GLN A 370 3.95 1.46 16.41
CA GLN A 370 3.03 2.05 15.43
C GLN A 370 3.43 3.47 14.98
N THR A 371 4.22 4.17 15.79
CA THR A 371 4.75 5.51 15.49
C THR A 371 5.95 5.48 14.55
N VAL A 372 6.60 4.32 14.38
CA VAL A 372 7.78 4.14 13.55
C VAL A 372 7.34 3.74 12.15
N ASN A 373 7.63 4.61 11.19
CA ASN A 373 7.32 4.36 9.78
C ASN A 373 8.60 4.03 9.04
N VAL A 374 8.66 2.85 8.41
CA VAL A 374 9.83 2.34 7.70
C VAL A 374 9.40 1.92 6.30
N ASN A 375 10.29 2.17 5.34
CA ASN A 375 10.07 1.84 3.93
C ASN A 375 11.27 1.07 3.36
N ARG A 376 12.44 1.13 4.01
CA ARG A 376 13.64 0.43 3.60
C ARG A 376 14.39 -0.19 4.77
N VAL A 377 15.09 -1.26 4.45
CA VAL A 377 16.00 -1.99 5.31
C VAL A 377 17.42 -1.81 4.80
N PHE A 378 18.35 -1.51 5.70
CA PHE A 378 19.78 -1.45 5.43
C PHE A 378 20.52 -2.37 6.39
N LYS A 379 21.66 -2.89 5.95
CA LYS A 379 22.59 -3.64 6.79
C LYS A 379 23.97 -3.01 6.68
N TYR A 380 24.76 -3.15 7.75
CA TYR A 380 26.14 -2.68 7.78
C TYR A 380 27.08 -3.86 7.95
N GLY A 381 27.89 -4.12 6.92
CA GLY A 381 28.77 -5.29 6.91
C GLY A 381 29.44 -5.46 5.57
N PRO A 382 30.30 -6.49 5.41
CA PRO A 382 30.82 -6.87 4.11
C PRO A 382 29.69 -7.40 3.21
N THR A 383 29.97 -7.45 1.92
CA THR A 383 29.13 -8.10 0.90
C THR A 383 29.98 -9.13 0.15
N PRO A 384 29.39 -10.11 -0.55
CA PRO A 384 30.16 -11.07 -1.36
C PRO A 384 31.12 -10.42 -2.37
N THR A 385 30.86 -9.18 -2.77
CA THR A 385 31.67 -8.41 -3.73
C THR A 385 32.54 -7.33 -3.08
N ASN A 386 32.42 -7.08 -1.77
CA ASN A 386 33.18 -6.06 -1.06
C ASN A 386 33.40 -6.47 0.40
N ALA A 387 34.64 -6.84 0.74
CA ALA A 387 35.02 -7.27 2.08
C ALA A 387 35.11 -6.13 3.12
N THR A 388 35.10 -4.87 2.68
CA THR A 388 35.07 -3.72 3.61
C THR A 388 33.63 -3.46 4.06
N SER A 389 33.42 -3.45 5.38
CA SER A 389 32.11 -3.16 5.95
C SER A 389 31.60 -1.79 5.49
N SER A 390 30.40 -1.78 4.95
CA SER A 390 29.72 -0.57 4.49
C SER A 390 28.22 -0.74 4.58
N TRP A 391 27.47 0.35 4.51
CA TRP A 391 26.02 0.29 4.41
C TRP A 391 25.61 -0.10 3.00
N TYR A 392 24.67 -1.05 2.91
CA TYR A 392 24.02 -1.40 1.65
C TYR A 392 22.52 -1.56 1.83
N ASN A 393 21.78 -1.29 0.76
CA ASN A 393 20.33 -1.51 0.73
C ASN A 393 20.07 -3.01 0.77
N PHE A 394 19.31 -3.45 1.76
CA PHE A 394 18.92 -4.84 1.93
C PHE A 394 17.42 -5.05 1.69
N THR A 395 16.70 -4.02 1.23
CA THR A 395 15.27 -4.11 0.95
C THR A 395 15.01 -5.02 -0.25
N CYS A 396 14.07 -5.96 -0.15
CA CYS A 396 13.71 -6.83 -1.28
C CYS A 396 13.24 -5.99 -2.48
N ASN A 397 13.63 -6.38 -3.70
CA ASN A 397 13.22 -5.75 -4.95
C ASN A 397 12.23 -6.66 -5.69
N SER A 398 11.16 -6.07 -6.23
CA SER A 398 10.13 -6.71 -7.06
C SER A 398 10.66 -7.56 -8.24
N SER A 399 11.92 -7.39 -8.64
CA SER A 399 12.52 -8.07 -9.78
C SER A 399 13.34 -9.33 -9.45
N VAL A 400 13.50 -9.73 -8.18
CA VAL A 400 14.28 -10.95 -7.86
C VAL A 400 13.72 -11.72 -6.66
N SER A 401 13.43 -13.01 -6.87
CA SER A 401 13.07 -13.99 -5.83
C SER A 401 14.29 -14.48 -5.02
N ASN A 402 15.45 -13.83 -5.12
CA ASN A 402 16.66 -14.29 -4.44
C ASN A 402 16.77 -13.66 -3.06
N LYS A 403 16.41 -14.46 -2.06
CA LYS A 403 16.90 -14.31 -0.69
C LYS A 403 18.43 -14.44 -0.72
N PRO A 404 19.18 -13.73 0.12
CA PRO A 404 18.75 -13.02 1.34
C PRO A 404 18.35 -11.54 1.10
N CYS A 405 17.29 -11.06 1.77
CA CYS A 405 16.79 -9.68 1.71
C CYS A 405 15.82 -9.35 2.88
N GLY A 406 15.44 -8.08 3.04
CA GLY A 406 14.52 -7.58 4.05
C GLY A 406 13.22 -7.02 3.47
N GLU A 407 12.09 -7.52 3.95
CA GLU A 407 10.74 -7.08 3.55
C GLU A 407 10.17 -6.13 4.61
N VAL A 408 9.46 -5.09 4.17
CA VAL A 408 8.74 -4.18 5.05
C VAL A 408 7.24 -4.31 4.81
N ASN A 409 6.57 -4.99 5.73
CA ASN A 409 5.16 -5.30 5.68
C ASN A 409 4.37 -4.41 6.64
N VAL A 410 3.04 -4.43 6.48
CA VAL A 410 2.10 -3.78 7.39
C VAL A 410 1.16 -4.85 7.94
N VAL A 411 1.20 -5.06 9.25
CA VAL A 411 0.32 -6.01 9.96
C VAL A 411 -0.50 -5.21 10.96
N GLN A 412 -1.82 -5.20 10.81
CA GLN A 412 -2.74 -4.45 11.70
C GLN A 412 -2.38 -2.96 11.85
N GLY A 413 -1.86 -2.32 10.79
CA GLY A 413 -1.44 -0.91 10.80
C GLY A 413 -0.06 -0.65 11.42
N GLN A 414 0.60 -1.69 11.95
CA GLN A 414 1.97 -1.64 12.47
C GLN A 414 2.97 -2.03 11.38
N LYS A 415 4.12 -1.35 11.33
CA LYS A 415 5.22 -1.74 10.44
C LYS A 415 5.93 -2.97 11.00
N VAL A 416 6.05 -3.99 10.16
CA VAL A 416 6.72 -5.25 10.48
C VAL A 416 7.83 -5.46 9.46
N VAL A 417 9.07 -5.62 9.92
CA VAL A 417 10.21 -5.91 9.06
C VAL A 417 10.55 -7.39 9.17
N ILE A 418 10.63 -8.10 8.05
CA ILE A 418 11.03 -9.52 8.01
C ILE A 418 12.37 -9.57 7.28
N LEU A 419 13.41 -10.11 7.93
CA LEU A 419 14.67 -10.39 7.26
C LEU A 419 14.72 -11.87 6.89
N HIS A 420 14.98 -12.12 5.61
CA HIS A 420 15.34 -13.41 5.05
C HIS A 420 16.86 -13.49 5.00
N LEU A 421 17.43 -14.32 5.88
CA LEU A 421 18.88 -14.46 6.03
C LEU A 421 19.31 -15.89 5.72
N THR A 422 20.54 -16.04 5.28
CA THR A 422 21.16 -17.34 5.04
C THR A 422 22.59 -17.27 5.57
N ASP A 423 22.96 -18.25 6.40
CA ASP A 423 24.29 -18.38 7.01
C ASP A 423 25.35 -18.45 5.90
N GLY A 424 26.36 -17.57 5.97
CA GLY A 424 27.39 -17.41 4.95
C GLY A 424 26.99 -16.61 3.69
N ALA A 425 25.83 -15.96 3.67
CA ALA A 425 25.37 -15.16 2.53
C ALA A 425 25.31 -13.64 2.84
N LEU A 426 24.91 -12.83 1.86
CA LEU A 426 24.71 -11.40 2.04
C LEU A 426 23.79 -11.12 3.25
N GLY A 427 24.21 -10.24 4.14
CA GLY A 427 23.48 -9.97 5.38
C GLY A 427 23.94 -10.77 6.59
N ASP A 428 24.99 -11.56 6.42
CA ASP A 428 25.80 -12.15 7.47
C ASP A 428 27.16 -11.43 7.53
N ASN A 429 27.56 -10.93 8.71
CA ASN A 429 28.71 -10.02 8.81
C ASN A 429 30.07 -10.70 8.60
N ASP A 430 30.15 -12.04 8.69
CA ASP A 430 31.39 -12.77 8.41
C ASP A 430 31.39 -13.50 7.05
N LEU A 431 30.22 -13.65 6.43
CA LEU A 431 30.01 -14.37 5.15
C LEU A 431 30.52 -15.83 5.18
N THR A 432 30.65 -16.43 6.37
CA THR A 432 31.08 -17.82 6.56
C THR A 432 29.91 -18.69 6.98
N VAL A 433 29.87 -19.93 6.50
CA VAL A 433 28.85 -20.90 6.91
C VAL A 433 29.30 -21.54 8.23
N ASN A 434 28.79 -21.08 9.36
CA ASN A 434 29.21 -21.54 10.68
C ASN A 434 28.04 -21.79 11.66
N GLY A 435 26.80 -21.72 11.17
CA GLY A 435 25.57 -21.89 11.95
C GLY A 435 25.20 -20.67 12.82
N THR A 436 25.89 -19.54 12.62
CA THR A 436 25.71 -18.30 13.37
C THR A 436 25.60 -17.12 12.40
N ILE A 437 24.56 -16.30 12.56
CA ILE A 437 24.45 -15.04 11.81
C ILE A 437 24.53 -13.91 12.81
N THR A 438 25.51 -13.02 12.67
CA THR A 438 25.59 -11.78 13.46
C THR A 438 25.55 -10.59 12.53
N ASP A 439 24.61 -9.66 12.71
CA ASP A 439 24.57 -8.50 11.82
C ASP A 439 23.81 -7.28 12.41
N PRO A 440 24.32 -6.06 12.20
CA PRO A 440 23.60 -4.82 12.48
C PRO A 440 22.61 -4.46 11.36
N VAL A 441 21.33 -4.40 11.72
CA VAL A 441 20.25 -3.93 10.85
C VAL A 441 19.84 -2.49 11.19
N ALA A 442 19.57 -1.71 10.15
CA ALA A 442 19.01 -0.36 10.21
C ALA A 442 17.67 -0.29 9.48
N PHE A 443 16.76 0.49 10.07
CA PHE A 443 15.47 0.80 9.46
C PHE A 443 15.43 2.25 9.01
N VAL A 444 14.97 2.50 7.79
CA VAL A 444 14.95 3.85 7.21
C VAL A 444 13.56 4.19 6.70
N GLN A 445 13.10 5.39 7.06
CA GLN A 445 11.92 6.00 6.46
C GLN A 445 12.33 6.80 5.23
N ASP A 446 11.60 6.65 4.13
CA ASP A 446 11.66 7.64 3.08
C ASP A 446 11.04 8.95 3.54
N VAL A 447 11.77 10.05 3.41
CA VAL A 447 11.12 11.35 3.36
C VAL A 447 10.40 11.38 2.02
N THR A 448 9.07 11.26 2.03
CA THR A 448 8.31 11.98 1.02
C THR A 448 8.79 13.41 1.13
N ALA A 449 9.36 13.97 0.05
CA ALA A 449 9.78 15.36 0.02
C ALA A 449 8.70 16.17 0.74
N VAL A 450 9.06 16.81 1.86
CA VAL A 450 8.14 17.72 2.53
C VAL A 450 7.75 18.69 1.42
N PRO A 451 6.46 18.77 1.03
CA PRO A 451 6.06 19.83 0.12
C PRO A 451 6.51 21.11 0.82
N THR A 452 7.49 21.78 0.21
CA THR A 452 8.01 23.07 0.69
C THR A 452 6.82 23.88 1.15
N PHE A 453 6.85 24.38 2.40
CA PHE A 453 5.78 25.13 3.05
C PHE A 453 5.03 25.97 2.01
N ASN A 454 3.84 25.50 1.60
CA ASN A 454 3.00 26.27 0.72
C ASN A 454 2.41 27.42 1.54
N GLU A 455 2.03 28.50 0.85
CA GLU A 455 1.64 29.80 1.39
C GLU A 455 0.59 29.73 2.52
N TYR A 456 -0.15 28.63 2.66
CA TYR A 456 -1.10 28.37 3.75
C TYR A 456 -0.46 28.32 5.14
N GLY A 457 0.78 27.84 5.28
CA GLY A 457 1.49 27.88 6.58
C GLY A 457 1.80 29.31 7.02
N ALA A 458 2.12 30.20 6.07
CA ALA A 458 2.33 31.62 6.31
C ALA A 458 1.00 32.37 6.57
N ILE A 459 -0.08 31.98 5.88
CA ILE A 459 -1.42 32.55 6.07
C ILE A 459 -2.00 32.19 7.45
N ILE A 460 -1.79 30.96 7.95
CA ILE A 460 -2.22 30.57 9.30
C ILE A 460 -1.41 31.34 10.36
N LEU A 461 -0.10 31.53 10.17
CA LEU A 461 0.73 32.33 11.07
C LEU A 461 0.35 33.83 11.06
N MET A 462 0.00 34.38 9.89
CA MET A 462 -0.51 35.75 9.75
C MET A 462 -1.91 35.93 10.35
N ALA A 463 -2.80 34.94 10.20
CA ALA A 463 -4.14 34.96 10.80
C ALA A 463 -4.07 34.92 12.34
N PHE A 464 -3.17 34.12 12.92
CA PHE A 464 -2.92 34.11 14.36
C PHE A 464 -2.33 35.44 14.85
N SER A 465 -1.42 36.04 14.07
CA SER A 465 -0.84 37.36 14.37
C SER A 465 -1.90 38.48 14.32
N CYS A 466 -2.83 38.43 13.36
CA CYS A 466 -3.96 39.36 13.24
C CYS A 466 -4.98 39.19 14.38
N LEU A 467 -5.26 37.95 14.81
CA LEU A 467 -6.18 37.69 15.93
C LEU A 467 -5.63 38.20 17.27
N VAL A 468 -4.31 38.07 17.49
CA VAL A 468 -3.62 38.60 18.67
C VAL A 468 -3.60 40.14 18.66
N LEU A 469 -3.44 40.75 17.48
CA LEU A 469 -3.50 42.21 17.32
C LEU A 469 -4.92 42.76 17.56
N MET A 470 -5.94 42.08 17.06
CA MET A 470 -7.35 42.46 17.29
C MET A 470 -7.78 42.30 18.75
N ARG A 471 -7.26 41.28 19.47
CA ARG A 471 -7.46 41.15 20.92
C ARG A 471 -6.79 42.27 21.72
N LYS A 472 -5.62 42.77 21.29
CA LYS A 472 -4.96 43.92 21.94
C LYS A 472 -5.66 45.25 21.67
N LEU A 473 -6.29 45.43 20.50
CA LEU A 473 -7.04 46.65 20.16
C LEU A 473 -8.41 46.72 20.86
N ARG A 474 -9.08 45.58 21.09
CA ARG A 474 -10.34 45.52 21.85
C ARG A 474 -10.19 45.72 23.37
N ALA A 475 -8.98 45.63 23.91
CA ALA A 475 -8.70 45.86 25.33
C ALA A 475 -8.28 47.32 25.64
N ARG A 476 -8.22 48.19 24.60
CA ARG A 476 -7.84 49.61 24.72
C ARG A 476 -8.93 50.58 24.25
N ALA A 477 -10.11 50.08 23.89
CA ALA A 477 -11.34 50.83 23.68
C ALA A 477 -12.35 50.39 24.74
#